data_AF-A0A7D5RDM2-F1
#
_entry.id   AF-A0A7D5RDM2-F1
#
_cell.length_a   1.000
_cell.length_b   1.000
_cell.length_c   1.000
_cell.angle_alpha   90.00
_cell.angle_beta   90.00
_cell.angle_gamma   90.00
#
_symmetry.space_group_name_H-M   'P 1'
#
loop_
_entity.id
_entity.type
_entity.pdbx_description
1 polymer ?
#
loop_
_entity_poly.entity_id
_entity_poly.type
_entity_poly.pdbx_seq_one_letter_code
_entity_poly.pdbx_strand_id
1 'polypeptide(L)'
;MPLDKMPDTEQYVPSHKSTVLHVKDKPAACIIDSDPNNDSRFQTISKNDTLKASLIGFLNKHDDLGLLMGFKLKIQTNFDFFEYTVYPNEEFIETVIFDESIFIINDKLENLFSLRKIVTDQFIKTKTEFDKFQRLIPKNPENL
;
A
#
# COMPACT_ATOMS: atom_id res chain seq x y z
N MET A 1 20.99 6.70 0.69
CA MET A 1 20.89 7.66 -0.44
C MET A 1 20.48 9.01 0.15
N PRO A 2 20.92 10.15 -0.42
CA PRO A 2 20.32 11.43 -0.06
C PRO A 2 18.81 11.33 -0.31
N LEU A 3 18.00 12.02 0.50
CA LEU A 3 16.58 12.25 0.19
C LEU A 3 16.55 13.23 -1.01
N ASP A 4 16.97 12.75 -2.18
CA ASP A 4 16.92 13.51 -3.42
C ASP A 4 15.45 13.87 -3.66
N LYS A 5 15.19 15.17 -3.89
CA LYS A 5 13.85 15.66 -4.23
C LYS A 5 13.29 14.77 -5.34
N MET A 6 12.13 14.16 -5.09
CA MET A 6 11.50 13.26 -6.04
C MET A 6 11.26 14.02 -7.36
N PRO A 7 11.80 13.53 -8.49
CA PRO A 7 11.78 14.27 -9.75
C PRO A 7 10.37 14.40 -10.35
N ASP A 8 9.39 13.60 -9.89
CA ASP A 8 8.02 13.60 -10.38
C ASP A 8 7.02 13.34 -9.23
N THR A 9 6.50 14.41 -8.65
CA THR A 9 5.59 14.35 -7.48
C THR A 9 4.20 13.82 -7.84
N GLU A 10 3.79 13.96 -9.10
CA GLU A 10 2.47 13.50 -9.59
C GLU A 10 2.33 11.99 -9.49
N GLN A 11 3.43 11.25 -9.66
CA GLN A 11 3.44 9.79 -9.57
C GLN A 11 3.18 9.25 -8.16
N TYR A 12 3.27 10.09 -7.13
CA TYR A 12 3.17 9.68 -5.72
C TYR A 12 1.97 10.30 -5.02
N VAL A 13 1.06 10.92 -5.77
CA VAL A 13 -0.25 11.36 -5.28
C VAL A 13 -1.05 10.11 -4.88
N PRO A 14 -1.66 10.07 -3.68
CA PRO A 14 -2.49 8.94 -3.27
C PRO A 14 -3.63 8.74 -4.26
N SER A 15 -3.73 7.54 -4.84
CA SER A 15 -4.87 7.17 -5.68
C SER A 15 -5.94 6.43 -4.89
N HIS A 16 -5.56 5.74 -3.81
CA HIS A 16 -6.48 4.89 -3.03
C HIS A 16 -6.24 5.02 -1.53
N LYS A 17 -7.29 4.73 -0.77
CA LYS A 17 -7.23 4.64 0.70
C LYS A 17 -6.92 3.21 1.12
N SER A 18 -6.39 3.07 2.34
CA SER A 18 -6.21 1.77 2.98
C SER A 18 -6.87 1.73 4.36
N THR A 19 -7.19 0.53 4.80
CA THR A 19 -7.75 0.24 6.13
C THR A 19 -7.35 -1.16 6.56
N VAL A 20 -7.49 -1.46 7.84
CA VAL A 20 -7.41 -2.83 8.37
C VAL A 20 -8.82 -3.25 8.80
N LEU A 21 -9.29 -4.38 8.29
CA LEU A 21 -10.53 -5.00 8.75
C LEU A 21 -10.20 -6.16 9.69
N HIS A 22 -11.00 -6.33 10.76
CA HIS A 22 -10.84 -7.43 11.70
C HIS A 22 -11.86 -8.52 11.41
N VAL A 23 -11.45 -9.58 10.72
CA VAL A 23 -12.33 -10.70 10.36
C VAL A 23 -12.04 -11.86 11.31
N LYS A 24 -12.98 -12.13 12.23
CA LYS A 24 -12.82 -13.16 13.28
C LYS A 24 -11.52 -12.95 14.08
N ASP A 25 -11.33 -11.73 14.56
CA ASP A 25 -10.17 -11.28 15.34
C ASP A 25 -8.81 -11.40 14.62
N LYS A 26 -8.82 -11.56 13.29
CA LYS A 26 -7.63 -11.50 12.45
C LYS A 26 -7.62 -10.21 11.64
N PRO A 27 -6.57 -9.38 11.75
CA PRO A 27 -6.44 -8.20 10.92
C PRO A 27 -6.28 -8.61 9.45
N ALA A 28 -6.85 -7.82 8.56
CA ALA A 28 -6.77 -8.00 7.12
C ALA A 28 -6.50 -6.64 6.48
N ALA A 29 -5.36 -6.53 5.80
CA ALA A 29 -4.95 -5.31 5.11
C ALA A 29 -5.80 -5.10 3.85
N CYS A 30 -6.54 -4.00 3.80
CA CYS A 30 -7.48 -3.70 2.72
C CYS A 30 -7.13 -2.38 2.02
N ILE A 31 -7.16 -2.38 0.68
CA ILE A 31 -7.16 -1.18 -0.16
C ILE A 31 -8.60 -0.98 -0.65
N ILE A 32 -9.10 0.25 -0.54
CA ILE A 32 -10.46 0.61 -0.97
C ILE A 32 -10.40 1.12 -2.40
N ASP A 33 -11.05 0.41 -3.32
CA ASP A 33 -11.21 0.73 -4.74
C ASP A 33 -12.66 1.11 -5.03
N SER A 34 -12.85 2.40 -5.30
CA SER A 34 -14.17 3.01 -5.56
C SER A 34 -14.49 3.10 -7.05
N ASP A 35 -13.62 2.62 -7.95
CA ASP A 35 -13.89 2.65 -9.39
C ASP A 35 -14.89 1.53 -9.74
N PRO A 36 -16.13 1.86 -10.17
CA PRO A 36 -17.14 0.85 -10.50
C PRO A 36 -16.73 -0.04 -11.68
N ASN A 37 -15.80 0.41 -12.52
CA ASN A 37 -15.29 -0.40 -13.63
C ASN A 37 -14.32 -1.49 -13.14
N ASN A 38 -13.62 -1.27 -12.02
CA ASN A 38 -12.62 -2.21 -11.52
C ASN A 38 -13.24 -3.50 -11.00
N ASP A 39 -14.45 -3.47 -10.44
CA ASP A 39 -15.18 -4.68 -10.06
C ASP A 39 -15.34 -5.64 -11.27
N SER A 40 -15.85 -5.11 -12.39
CA SER A 40 -15.98 -5.88 -13.62
C SER A 40 -14.61 -6.37 -14.13
N ARG A 41 -13.56 -5.53 -14.07
CA ARG A 41 -12.20 -5.92 -14.50
C ARG A 41 -11.64 -7.06 -13.64
N PHE A 42 -11.78 -6.99 -12.31
CA PHE A 42 -11.34 -8.05 -11.41
C PHE A 42 -12.09 -9.37 -11.63
N GLN A 43 -13.38 -9.34 -11.96
CA GLN A 43 -14.16 -10.53 -12.28
C GLN A 43 -13.70 -11.24 -13.56
N THR A 44 -13.02 -10.53 -14.47
CA THR A 44 -12.48 -11.15 -15.70
C THR A 44 -11.17 -11.91 -15.46
N ILE A 45 -10.53 -11.72 -14.31
CA ILE A 45 -9.29 -12.41 -13.96
C ILE A 45 -9.59 -13.88 -13.69
N SER A 46 -9.13 -14.74 -14.60
CA SER A 46 -9.31 -16.17 -14.55
C SER A 46 -8.18 -16.85 -13.77
N LYS A 47 -8.43 -18.08 -13.29
CA LYS A 47 -7.38 -18.91 -12.65
C LYS A 47 -6.20 -19.24 -13.57
N ASN A 48 -6.39 -19.14 -14.89
CA ASN A 48 -5.37 -19.43 -15.88
C ASN A 48 -4.53 -18.19 -16.22
N ASP A 49 -4.89 -17.01 -15.68
CA ASP A 49 -4.13 -15.79 -15.97
C ASP A 49 -2.80 -15.76 -15.23
N THR A 50 -1.78 -15.27 -15.94
CA THR A 50 -0.50 -15.00 -15.30
C THR A 50 -0.66 -13.78 -14.41
N LEU A 51 -0.72 -13.98 -13.11
CA LEU A 51 -0.79 -12.91 -12.14
C LEU A 51 0.60 -12.53 -11.65
N LYS A 52 1.01 -11.28 -11.87
CA LYS A 52 2.21 -10.70 -11.27
C LYS A 52 1.80 -9.52 -10.39
N ALA A 53 2.18 -9.57 -9.11
CA ALA A 53 1.96 -8.48 -8.19
C ALA A 53 3.30 -8.00 -7.62
N SER A 54 3.46 -6.69 -7.46
CA SER A 54 4.62 -6.10 -6.80
C SER A 54 4.20 -5.01 -5.83
N LEU A 55 4.81 -5.01 -4.65
CA LEU A 55 4.60 -4.03 -3.59
C LEU A 55 5.90 -3.26 -3.38
N ILE A 56 5.94 -2.01 -3.81
CA ILE A 56 7.14 -1.17 -3.78
C ILE A 56 6.92 -0.04 -2.81
N GLY A 57 7.59 -0.08 -1.67
CA GLY A 57 7.59 1.01 -0.70
C GLY A 57 8.38 2.22 -1.20
N PHE A 58 7.99 3.41 -0.74
CA PHE A 58 8.74 4.64 -0.91
C PHE A 58 8.58 5.53 0.33
N LEU A 59 9.52 6.46 0.52
CA LEU A 59 9.44 7.49 1.54
C LEU A 59 9.15 8.82 0.87
N ASN A 60 8.27 9.61 1.46
CA ASN A 60 7.97 10.96 1.00
C ASN A 60 8.13 11.95 2.16
N LYS A 61 8.56 13.16 1.88
CA LYS A 61 8.60 14.24 2.86
C LYS A 61 7.53 15.26 2.50
N HIS A 62 6.53 15.37 3.35
CA HIS A 62 5.52 16.42 3.26
C HIS A 62 5.94 17.59 4.14
N ASP A 63 5.73 18.82 3.67
CA ASP A 63 6.13 20.02 4.39
C ASP A 63 5.43 20.11 5.76
N ASP A 64 4.12 19.82 5.80
CA ASP A 64 3.33 19.81 7.05
C ASP A 64 3.34 18.48 7.83
N LEU A 65 3.24 17.33 7.14
CA LEU A 65 3.06 16.02 7.79
C LEU A 65 4.38 15.31 8.10
N GLY A 66 5.51 15.90 7.71
CA GLY A 66 6.84 15.33 7.93
C GLY A 66 7.14 14.13 7.03
N LEU A 67 7.95 13.20 7.53
CA LEU A 67 8.30 11.99 6.80
C LEU A 67 7.12 11.01 6.79
N LEU A 68 6.71 10.60 5.60
CA LEU A 68 5.64 9.64 5.34
C LEU A 68 6.21 8.42 4.63
N MET A 69 5.60 7.26 4.88
CA MET A 69 5.84 6.04 4.11
C MET A 69 4.62 5.76 3.25
N GLY A 70 4.86 5.51 1.97
CA GLY A 70 3.84 5.06 1.03
C GLY A 70 4.28 3.80 0.31
N PHE A 71 3.39 3.25 -0.51
CA PHE A 71 3.74 2.18 -1.44
C PHE A 71 2.97 2.30 -2.74
N LYS A 72 3.56 1.71 -3.78
CA LYS A 72 2.89 1.36 -5.02
C LYS A 72 2.62 -0.13 -5.06
N LEU A 73 1.35 -0.50 -5.16
CA LEU A 73 0.94 -1.86 -5.50
C LEU A 73 0.63 -1.90 -6.99
N LYS A 74 1.35 -2.74 -7.73
CA LYS A 74 1.10 -2.99 -9.15
C LYS A 74 0.63 -4.41 -9.33
N ILE A 75 -0.51 -4.59 -9.99
CA ILE A 75 -1.09 -5.89 -10.32
C ILE A 75 -1.16 -5.95 -11.84
N GLN A 76 -0.49 -6.95 -12.42
CA GLN A 76 -0.47 -7.20 -13.85
C GLN A 76 -1.03 -8.59 -14.12
N THR A 77 -1.99 -8.66 -15.05
CA THR A 77 -2.50 -9.90 -15.62
C THR A 77 -2.09 -9.99 -17.10
N ASN A 78 -2.59 -11.01 -17.80
CA ASN A 78 -2.39 -11.13 -19.24
C ASN A 78 -3.05 -9.97 -20.03
N PHE A 79 -4.13 -9.40 -19.51
CA PHE A 79 -4.99 -8.46 -20.24
C PHE A 79 -5.15 -7.11 -19.56
N ASP A 80 -4.77 -7.01 -18.28
CA ASP A 80 -5.06 -5.86 -17.46
C ASP A 80 -3.87 -5.44 -16.58
N PHE A 81 -3.89 -4.18 -16.18
CA PHE A 81 -2.94 -3.59 -15.27
C PHE A 81 -3.65 -2.66 -14.28
N PHE A 82 -3.27 -2.76 -13.02
CA PHE A 82 -3.76 -1.93 -11.93
C PHE A 82 -2.56 -1.35 -11.17
N GLU A 83 -2.61 -0.06 -10.85
CA GLU A 83 -1.60 0.62 -10.04
C GLU A 83 -2.27 1.44 -8.93
N TYR A 84 -1.89 1.14 -7.70
CA TYR A 84 -2.39 1.77 -6.49
C TYR A 84 -1.25 2.51 -5.80
N THR A 85 -1.43 3.80 -5.53
CA THR A 85 -0.52 4.59 -4.68
C THR A 85 -1.24 4.85 -3.35
N VAL A 86 -0.65 4.36 -2.27
CA VAL A 86 -1.29 4.35 -0.94
C VAL A 86 -0.30 4.83 0.11
N TYR A 87 -0.79 5.64 1.06
CA TYR A 87 -0.08 5.99 2.30
C TYR A 87 -0.75 5.28 3.47
N PRO A 88 -0.27 4.10 3.87
CA PRO A 88 -0.89 3.31 4.93
C PRO A 88 -0.56 3.82 6.33
N ASN A 89 -1.37 3.42 7.31
CA ASN A 89 -1.04 3.56 8.72
C ASN A 89 -0.11 2.42 9.18
N GLU A 90 0.41 2.52 10.42
CA GLU A 90 1.33 1.52 10.99
C GLU A 90 0.71 0.12 11.06
N GLU A 91 -0.54 0.03 11.50
CA GLU A 91 -1.29 -1.23 11.61
C GLU A 91 -1.39 -1.96 10.27
N PHE A 92 -1.68 -1.25 9.17
CA PHE A 92 -1.71 -1.83 7.83
C PHE A 92 -0.34 -2.32 7.41
N ILE A 93 0.72 -1.55 7.65
CA ILE A 93 2.10 -1.95 7.32
C ILE A 93 2.45 -3.25 8.02
N GLU A 94 2.20 -3.34 9.32
CA GLU A 94 2.46 -4.55 10.12
C GLU A 94 1.65 -5.74 9.62
N THR A 95 0.36 -5.52 9.33
CA THR A 95 -0.53 -6.56 8.81
C THR A 95 -0.03 -7.11 7.47
N VAL A 96 0.38 -6.25 6.52
CA VAL A 96 0.92 -6.69 5.23
C VAL A 96 2.24 -7.44 5.38
N ILE A 97 3.13 -6.98 6.25
CA ILE A 97 4.41 -7.65 6.49
C ILE A 97 4.20 -9.04 7.10
N PHE A 98 3.25 -9.18 8.02
CA PHE A 98 2.99 -10.43 8.72
C PHE A 98 2.21 -11.44 7.87
N ASP A 99 1.11 -11.01 7.24
CA ASP A 99 0.21 -11.91 6.51
C ASP A 99 0.55 -12.05 5.02
N GLU A 100 1.45 -11.21 4.50
CA GLU A 100 1.86 -11.19 3.09
C GLU A 100 0.66 -11.16 2.12
N SER A 101 -0.42 -10.48 2.54
CA SER A 101 -1.68 -10.43 1.81
C SER A 101 -2.29 -9.03 1.83
N ILE A 102 -2.98 -8.69 0.73
CA ILE A 102 -3.72 -7.45 0.56
C ILE A 102 -5.05 -7.80 -0.11
N PHE A 103 -6.12 -7.27 0.45
CA PHE A 103 -7.47 -7.39 -0.10
C PHE A 103 -7.86 -6.08 -0.77
N ILE A 104 -8.42 -6.16 -1.98
CA ILE A 104 -9.01 -5.02 -2.67
C ILE A 104 -10.51 -5.11 -2.40
N ILE A 105 -11.08 -4.09 -1.77
CA ILE A 105 -12.49 -4.02 -1.40
C ILE A 105 -13.13 -2.78 -2.01
N ASN A 106 -14.45 -2.81 -2.21
CA ASN A 106 -15.20 -1.60 -2.56
C ASN A 106 -15.65 -0.81 -1.33
N ASP A 107 -16.31 0.33 -1.55
CA ASP A 107 -16.87 1.18 -0.48
C ASP A 107 -17.96 0.49 0.37
N LYS A 108 -18.52 -0.63 -0.10
CA LYS A 108 -19.48 -1.47 0.65
C LYS A 108 -18.81 -2.59 1.43
N LEU A 109 -17.48 -2.61 1.49
CA LEU A 109 -16.65 -3.64 2.11
C LEU A 109 -16.78 -5.02 1.44
N GLU A 110 -17.26 -5.06 0.20
CA GLU A 110 -17.30 -6.29 -0.60
C GLU A 110 -15.90 -6.53 -1.19
N ASN A 111 -15.42 -7.77 -1.08
CA ASN A 111 -14.11 -8.15 -1.60
C ASN A 111 -14.16 -8.28 -3.13
N LEU A 112 -13.43 -7.41 -3.81
CA LEU A 112 -13.26 -7.41 -5.26
C LEU A 112 -12.15 -8.38 -5.69
N PHE A 113 -11.02 -8.34 -4.96
CA PHE A 113 -9.86 -9.15 -5.31
C PHE A 113 -8.98 -9.41 -4.09
N SER A 114 -8.22 -10.50 -4.10
CA SER A 114 -7.32 -10.85 -2.99
C SER A 114 -5.96 -11.27 -3.51
N LEU A 115 -4.93 -10.58 -3.06
CA LEU A 115 -3.54 -10.95 -3.26
C LEU A 115 -3.04 -11.70 -2.03
N ARG A 116 -2.40 -12.85 -2.23
CA ARG A 116 -1.80 -13.67 -1.18
C ARG A 116 -0.37 -14.01 -1.54
N LYS A 117 0.49 -14.20 -0.53
CA LYS A 117 1.91 -14.53 -0.72
C LYS A 117 2.63 -13.47 -1.55
N ILE A 118 2.35 -12.20 -1.27
CA ILE A 118 3.00 -11.06 -1.92
C ILE A 118 4.44 -11.01 -1.42
N VAL A 119 5.40 -10.79 -2.33
CA VAL A 119 6.79 -10.58 -1.95
C VAL A 119 6.93 -9.22 -1.27
N THR A 120 7.27 -9.19 0.02
CA THR A 120 7.32 -7.98 0.85
C THR A 120 8.73 -7.49 1.15
N ASP A 121 9.80 -8.15 0.68
CA ASP A 121 11.19 -7.81 1.00
C ASP A 121 11.55 -6.32 0.84
N GLN A 122 11.14 -5.72 -0.28
CA GLN A 122 11.41 -4.31 -0.56
C GLN A 122 10.57 -3.38 0.32
N PHE A 123 9.35 -3.79 0.64
CA PHE A 123 8.47 -3.07 1.54
C PHE A 123 9.00 -3.08 2.98
N ILE A 124 9.52 -4.21 3.45
CA ILE A 124 10.19 -4.36 4.75
C ILE A 124 11.44 -3.48 4.84
N LYS A 125 12.26 -3.45 3.77
CA LYS A 125 13.42 -2.55 3.69
C LYS A 125 13.01 -1.08 3.82
N THR A 126 11.95 -0.69 3.11
CA THR A 126 11.39 0.67 3.18
C THR A 126 10.92 1.01 4.60
N LYS A 127 10.19 0.11 5.27
CA LYS A 127 9.79 0.30 6.68
C LYS A 127 10.99 0.46 7.60
N THR A 128 12.02 -0.36 7.40
CA THR A 128 13.25 -0.28 8.19
C THR A 128 13.96 1.06 8.01
N GLU A 129 13.99 1.61 6.80
CA GLU A 129 14.54 2.94 6.52
C GLU A 129 13.67 4.05 7.11
N PHE A 130 12.34 3.95 6.97
CA PHE A 130 11.39 4.86 7.59
C PHE A 130 11.61 4.97 9.10
N ASP A 131 11.70 3.84 9.78
CA ASP A 131 11.91 3.79 11.24
C ASP A 131 13.25 4.40 11.66
N LYS A 132 14.30 4.19 10.86
CA LYS A 132 15.60 4.84 11.11
C LYS A 132 15.48 6.35 10.99
N PHE A 133 14.84 6.87 9.94
CA PHE A 133 14.70 8.30 9.75
C PHE A 133 13.78 8.95 10.79
N GLN A 134 12.67 8.30 11.14
CA GLN A 134 11.77 8.74 12.23
C GLN A 134 12.52 8.95 13.55
N ARG A 135 13.48 8.07 13.88
CA ARG A 135 14.31 8.20 15.11
C ARG A 135 15.32 9.34 15.05
N LEU A 136 15.72 9.77 13.85
CA LEU A 136 16.68 10.86 13.66
C LEU A 136 16.01 12.25 13.66
N ILE A 137 14.69 12.31 13.47
CA ILE A 137 13.93 13.55 13.58
C ILE A 137 13.77 13.88 15.08
N PRO A 138 14.24 15.05 15.56
CA PRO A 138 14.04 15.45 16.95
C PRO A 138 12.54 15.47 17.27
N LYS A 139 12.11 14.73 18.29
CA LYS A 139 10.75 14.86 18.82
C LYS A 139 10.66 16.22 19.52
N ASN A 140 10.06 17.23 18.88
CA ASN A 140 9.80 18.50 19.57
C ASN A 140 8.78 18.25 20.69
N PRO A 141 9.09 18.61 21.95
CA PRO A 141 8.23 18.33 23.10
C PRO A 141 6.97 19.20 23.19
N GLU A 142 6.64 20.00 22.17
CA GLU A 142 5.52 20.96 22.22
C GLU A 142 4.16 20.42 21.73
N ASN A 143 4.07 19.13 21.36
CA ASN A 143 2.81 18.49 20.94
C ASN A 143 2.43 17.27 21.81
N LEU A 144 2.58 17.38 23.13
CA LEU A 144 2.02 16.44 24.12
C LEU A 144 0.92 17.13 24.92
#